data_AF-A0A2E1CEV2-F1
#
_entry.id   AF-A0A2E1CEV2-F1
#
_cell.length_a   1.000
_cell.length_b   1.000
_cell.length_c   1.000
_cell.angle_alpha   90.00
_cell.angle_beta   90.00
_cell.angle_gamma   90.00
#
_symmetry.space_group_name_H-M   'P 1'
#
loop_
_entity.id
_entity.type
_entity.pdbx_description
1 polymer ?
#
loop_
_entity_poly.entity_id
_entity_poly.type
_entity_poly.pdbx_seq_one_letter_code
_entity_poly.pdbx_strand_id
1 'polypeptide(L)'
;MKNNYFNLLILSLFIWGFSSCASSENTVEILEEAKKVKEDTPKVSNGWIQIGSQKFEMVFTCYKTQLGEVAALGNGEDPQTGEVTEALIQAFIGKPYVVLLKNGSTMFEASLNKPLDLSVNGLEITAGAISWEKNLDLDTTYGEVAGFGSLFVDCGQFESDVLEERFSN
;
A
#
# COMPACT_ATOMS: atom_id res chain seq x y z
N MET A 1 8.13 -44.58 54.20
CA MET A 1 9.22 -44.46 55.19
C MET A 1 9.52 -42.98 55.36
N LYS A 2 8.98 -42.34 56.40
CA LYS A 2 9.69 -41.94 57.64
C LYS A 2 10.69 -40.79 57.43
N ASN A 3 10.19 -39.55 57.58
CA ASN A 3 10.63 -38.55 58.55
C ASN A 3 12.07 -38.66 59.11
N ASN A 4 12.84 -37.57 59.04
CA ASN A 4 13.17 -36.69 60.19
C ASN A 4 14.63 -36.19 60.26
N TYR A 5 14.75 -34.87 60.51
CA TYR A 5 15.61 -34.21 61.53
C TYR A 5 17.13 -34.23 61.24
N PHE A 6 18.00 -33.29 61.63
CA PHE A 6 18.00 -32.17 62.56
C PHE A 6 19.30 -31.36 62.28
N ASN A 7 19.28 -30.01 62.38
CA ASN A 7 20.16 -29.13 63.20
C ASN A 7 21.67 -29.46 63.40
N LEU A 8 22.63 -28.56 63.59
CA LEU A 8 22.73 -27.11 63.84
C LEU A 8 24.24 -26.77 63.85
N LEU A 9 24.66 -25.58 63.41
CA LEU A 9 25.88 -24.86 63.86
C LEU A 9 25.79 -23.44 63.24
N ILE A 10 25.31 -22.40 63.95
CA ILE A 10 26.02 -21.54 64.92
C ILE A 10 27.37 -21.06 64.36
N LEU A 11 27.78 -19.80 64.33
CA LEU A 11 27.24 -18.45 64.59
C LEU A 11 28.47 -17.55 64.36
N SER A 12 28.37 -16.47 63.60
CA SER A 12 29.30 -15.34 63.78
C SER A 12 28.64 -14.06 63.30
N LEU A 13 28.28 -13.24 64.29
CA LEU A 13 27.80 -11.89 64.16
C LEU A 13 28.84 -11.01 63.47
N PHE A 14 28.40 -10.21 62.51
CA PHE A 14 28.88 -8.84 62.33
C PHE A 14 27.66 -7.95 62.09
N ILE A 15 27.20 -7.33 63.17
CA ILE A 15 26.41 -6.10 63.10
C ILE A 15 27.46 -5.00 62.94
N TRP A 16 27.31 -4.13 61.95
CA TRP A 16 27.59 -2.69 62.00
C TRP A 16 26.63 -2.04 61.00
N GLY A 17 25.74 -1.19 61.51
CA GLY A 17 24.76 -0.50 60.70
C GLY A 17 25.35 0.72 60.02
N PHE A 18 24.85 1.03 58.82
CA PHE A 18 24.53 2.40 58.46
C PHE A 18 23.18 2.41 57.76
N SER A 19 22.32 3.24 58.33
CA SER A 19 21.04 3.67 57.83
C SER A 19 21.20 4.33 56.46
N SER A 20 20.58 3.75 55.44
CA SER A 20 20.12 4.48 54.26
C SER A 20 18.82 3.85 53.79
N CYS A 21 17.71 4.55 54.03
CA CYS A 21 16.45 4.31 53.35
C CYS A 21 16.69 4.49 51.85
N ALA A 22 16.55 3.43 51.07
CA ALA A 22 16.28 3.53 49.65
C ALA A 22 14.97 2.77 49.42
N SER A 23 13.90 3.56 49.23
CA SER A 23 12.60 3.11 48.77
C SER A 23 12.80 2.32 47.48
N SER A 24 12.42 1.05 47.50
CA SER A 24 12.40 0.19 46.31
C SER A 24 11.24 0.66 45.42
N GLU A 25 11.50 1.64 44.57
CA GLU A 25 10.59 1.97 43.48
C GLU A 25 10.63 0.86 42.45
N ASN A 26 9.48 0.24 42.28
CA ASN A 26 9.22 -0.82 41.33
C ASN A 26 9.31 -0.21 39.92
N THR A 27 10.47 -0.31 39.28
CA THR A 27 10.65 0.10 37.88
C THR A 27 9.92 -0.89 36.99
N VAL A 28 8.64 -0.63 36.75
CA VAL A 28 7.89 -1.19 35.64
C VAL A 28 8.52 -0.59 34.39
N GLU A 29 9.31 -1.39 33.66
CA GLU A 29 9.69 -1.09 32.28
C GLU A 29 8.41 -0.98 31.46
N ILE A 30 7.89 0.24 31.37
CA ILE A 30 6.94 0.62 30.33
C ILE A 30 7.76 0.60 29.06
N LEU A 31 7.73 -0.55 28.39
CA LEU A 31 8.11 -0.68 27.00
C LEU A 31 7.16 0.23 26.24
N GLU A 32 7.56 1.49 26.03
CA GLU A 32 6.95 2.38 25.06
C GLU A 32 7.10 1.71 23.69
N GLU A 33 6.10 0.89 23.36
CA GLU A 33 5.80 0.54 21.99
C GLU A 33 5.56 1.87 21.28
N ALA A 34 6.61 2.36 20.62
CA ALA A 34 6.55 3.49 19.72
C ALA A 34 5.58 3.13 18.60
N LYS A 35 4.29 3.36 18.85
CA LYS A 35 3.25 3.46 17.84
C LYS A 35 3.68 4.64 16.99
N LYS A 36 4.40 4.32 15.91
CA LYS A 36 4.75 5.23 14.83
C LYS A 36 3.42 5.74 14.28
N VAL A 37 2.95 6.86 14.82
CA VAL A 37 1.84 7.62 14.25
C VAL A 37 2.32 7.98 12.86
N LYS A 38 1.75 7.32 11.83
CA LYS A 38 1.89 7.81 10.46
C LYS A 38 1.37 9.23 10.50
N GLU A 39 2.27 10.17 10.24
CA GLU A 39 1.90 11.54 9.97
C GLU A 39 1.05 11.50 8.71
N ASP A 40 -0.28 11.64 8.85
CA ASP A 40 -1.21 11.76 7.75
C ASP A 40 -1.06 13.17 7.13
N THR A 41 0.10 13.44 6.55
CA THR A 41 0.17 14.49 5.53
C THR A 41 -0.69 14.00 4.36
N PRO A 42 -1.70 14.78 3.92
CA PRO A 42 -2.51 14.40 2.78
C PRO A 42 -1.58 14.24 1.58
N LYS A 43 -1.48 13.02 1.06
CA LYS A 43 -0.69 12.78 -0.15
C LYS A 43 -1.34 13.56 -1.29
N VAL A 44 -0.57 14.44 -1.91
CA VAL A 44 -1.03 15.25 -3.03
C VAL A 44 -1.22 14.33 -4.23
N SER A 45 -2.37 14.44 -4.91
CA SER A 45 -2.64 13.74 -6.18
C SER A 45 -1.53 14.03 -7.18
N ASN A 46 -0.97 12.98 -7.77
CA ASN A 46 -0.03 13.06 -8.89
C ASN A 46 -0.62 12.49 -10.18
N GLY A 47 -1.92 12.23 -10.22
CA GLY A 47 -2.56 11.68 -11.39
C GLY A 47 -4.06 11.55 -11.26
N TRP A 48 -4.69 11.22 -12.37
CA TRP A 48 -6.13 11.04 -12.41
C TRP A 48 -6.55 10.03 -13.48
N ILE A 49 -7.71 9.43 -13.23
CA ILE A 49 -8.44 8.59 -14.20
C ILE A 49 -9.80 9.24 -14.44
N GLN A 50 -10.21 9.36 -15.69
CA GLN A 50 -11.52 9.84 -16.08
C GLN A 50 -12.33 8.71 -16.70
N ILE A 51 -13.59 8.57 -16.26
CA ILE A 51 -14.57 7.62 -16.80
C ILE A 51 -15.87 8.39 -17.01
N GLY A 52 -16.22 8.65 -18.28
CA GLY A 52 -17.34 9.52 -18.63
C GLY A 52 -17.13 10.92 -18.05
N SER A 53 -18.08 11.38 -17.23
CA SER A 53 -18.00 12.68 -16.54
C SER A 53 -17.29 12.62 -15.17
N GLN A 54 -16.96 11.43 -14.68
CA GLN A 54 -16.32 11.25 -13.38
C GLN A 54 -14.81 11.33 -13.53
N LYS A 55 -14.16 12.12 -12.66
CA LYS A 55 -12.70 12.23 -12.57
C LYS A 55 -12.27 11.80 -11.18
N PHE A 56 -11.40 10.80 -11.13
CA PHE A 56 -10.84 10.25 -9.91
C PHE A 56 -9.42 10.79 -9.77
N GLU A 57 -9.21 11.72 -8.83
CA GLU A 57 -7.88 12.17 -8.42
C GLU A 57 -7.25 11.09 -7.55
N MET A 58 -5.99 10.73 -7.83
CA MET A 58 -5.35 9.58 -7.21
C MET A 58 -3.86 9.82 -6.96
N VAL A 59 -3.34 9.07 -6.00
CA VAL A 59 -1.91 9.00 -5.70
C VAL A 59 -1.37 7.70 -6.24
N PHE A 60 -0.50 7.80 -7.24
CA PHE A 60 0.14 6.69 -7.91
C PHE A 60 1.56 6.46 -7.41
N THR A 61 1.90 5.19 -7.22
CA THR A 61 3.28 4.70 -7.15
C THR A 61 3.60 4.04 -8.48
N CYS A 62 4.67 4.47 -9.14
CA CYS A 62 5.06 3.94 -10.44
C CYS A 62 6.27 3.02 -10.32
N TYR A 63 6.26 1.96 -11.11
CA TYR A 63 7.29 0.93 -11.17
C TYR A 63 7.83 0.84 -12.59
N LYS A 64 9.12 0.53 -12.70
CA LYS A 64 9.76 0.23 -13.98
C LYS A 64 10.65 -0.99 -13.85
N THR A 65 10.43 -1.97 -14.71
CA THR A 65 11.25 -3.18 -14.79
C THR A 65 12.60 -2.90 -15.45
N GLN A 66 13.56 -3.82 -15.31
CA GLN A 66 14.84 -3.72 -16.01
C GLN A 66 14.69 -3.73 -17.54
N LEU A 67 13.62 -4.35 -18.05
CA LEU A 67 13.26 -4.38 -19.47
C LEU A 67 12.54 -3.10 -19.92
N GLY A 68 12.26 -2.19 -19.00
CA GLY A 68 11.63 -0.90 -19.26
C GLY A 68 10.10 -0.93 -19.30
N GLU A 69 9.47 -2.03 -18.88
CA GLU A 69 8.03 -2.11 -18.72
C GLU A 69 7.59 -1.26 -17.53
N VAL A 70 6.48 -0.54 -17.68
CA VAL A 70 6.01 0.41 -16.68
C VAL A 70 4.64 0.01 -16.15
N ALA A 71 4.49 0.09 -14.84
CA ALA A 71 3.21 -0.08 -14.15
C ALA A 71 2.99 1.05 -13.13
N ALA A 72 1.73 1.35 -12.82
CA ALA A 72 1.38 2.27 -11.75
C ALA A 72 0.21 1.73 -10.91
N LEU A 73 0.35 1.85 -9.58
CA LEU A 73 -0.68 1.52 -8.60
C LEU A 73 -1.21 2.79 -7.96
N GLY A 74 -2.50 3.06 -8.16
CA GLY A 74 -3.17 4.27 -7.69
C GLY A 74 -4.10 4.01 -6.51
N ASN A 75 -4.13 4.94 -5.56
CA ASN A 75 -5.15 5.00 -4.51
C ASN A 75 -5.79 6.39 -4.50
N GLY A 76 -7.11 6.47 -4.44
CA GLY A 76 -7.88 7.71 -4.34
C GLY A 76 -8.99 7.59 -3.32
N GLU A 77 -9.52 8.73 -2.89
CA GLU A 77 -10.67 8.83 -2.00
C GLU A 77 -11.50 10.04 -2.43
N ASP A 78 -12.80 9.85 -2.61
CA ASP A 78 -13.72 10.95 -2.87
C ASP A 78 -13.90 11.78 -1.59
N PRO A 79 -13.56 13.07 -1.57
CA PRO A 79 -13.62 13.90 -0.36
C PRO A 79 -15.04 14.19 0.12
N GLN A 80 -16.06 13.99 -0.71
CA GLN A 80 -17.47 14.20 -0.37
C GLN A 80 -18.11 12.93 0.19
N THR A 81 -17.76 11.76 -0.35
CA THR A 81 -18.41 10.48 -0.01
C THR A 81 -17.54 9.55 0.84
N GLY A 82 -16.23 9.76 0.87
CA GLY A 82 -15.26 8.84 1.49
C GLY A 82 -15.09 7.54 0.69
N GLU A 83 -15.62 7.46 -0.54
CA GLU A 83 -15.49 6.27 -1.37
C GLU A 83 -14.04 6.10 -1.82
N VAL A 84 -13.46 4.96 -1.47
CA VAL A 84 -12.09 4.59 -1.87
C VAL A 84 -12.07 4.09 -3.31
N THR A 85 -11.04 4.47 -4.05
CA THR A 85 -10.74 3.96 -5.38
C THR A 85 -9.31 3.43 -5.45
N GLU A 86 -9.14 2.31 -6.14
CA GLU A 86 -7.85 1.68 -6.41
C GLU A 86 -7.69 1.54 -7.93
N ALA A 87 -6.47 1.68 -8.44
CA ALA A 87 -6.21 1.54 -9.86
C ALA A 87 -4.91 0.78 -10.14
N LEU A 88 -4.92 0.04 -11.24
CA LEU A 88 -3.73 -0.58 -11.83
C LEU A 88 -3.64 -0.13 -13.29
N ILE A 89 -2.48 0.39 -13.66
CA ILE A 89 -2.11 0.75 -15.03
C ILE A 89 -0.89 -0.09 -15.40
N GLN A 90 -0.96 -0.82 -16.51
CA GLN A 90 0.14 -1.60 -17.08
C GLN A 90 0.37 -1.12 -18.50
N ALA A 91 1.46 -0.38 -18.72
CA ALA A 91 1.85 0.16 -20.02
C ALA A 91 2.78 -0.82 -20.77
N PHE A 92 2.38 -2.10 -20.81
CA PHE A 92 3.21 -3.16 -21.39
C PHE A 92 3.05 -3.21 -22.91
N ILE A 93 4.16 -3.40 -23.63
CA ILE A 93 4.16 -3.39 -25.09
C ILE A 93 3.27 -4.52 -25.61
N GLY A 94 2.29 -4.16 -26.44
CA GLY A 94 1.38 -5.09 -27.11
C GLY A 94 0.23 -5.63 -26.24
N LYS A 95 0.28 -5.45 -24.92
CA LYS A 95 -0.80 -5.86 -23.99
C LYS A 95 -0.98 -4.83 -22.86
N PRO A 96 -1.28 -3.55 -23.19
CA PRO A 96 -1.60 -2.58 -22.17
C PRO A 96 -2.90 -2.95 -21.46
N TYR A 97 -2.99 -2.65 -20.18
CA TYR A 97 -4.18 -2.93 -19.37
C TYR A 97 -4.39 -1.84 -18.32
N VAL A 98 -5.64 -1.44 -18.11
CA VAL A 98 -6.02 -0.44 -17.11
C VAL A 98 -7.31 -0.87 -16.43
N VAL A 99 -7.32 -0.81 -15.10
CA VAL A 99 -8.49 -1.08 -14.27
C VAL A 99 -8.58 -0.08 -13.12
N LEU A 100 -9.82 0.28 -12.76
CA LEU A 100 -10.16 1.04 -11.57
C LEU A 100 -11.22 0.26 -10.78
N LEU A 101 -10.93 0.00 -9.50
CA LEU A 101 -11.84 -0.61 -8.54
C LEU A 101 -12.41 0.50 -7.64
N LYS A 102 -13.73 0.69 -7.70
CA LYS A 102 -14.45 1.63 -6.84
C LYS A 102 -15.11 0.88 -5.68
N ASN A 103 -14.82 1.35 -4.46
CA ASN A 103 -15.39 0.85 -3.21
C ASN A 103 -15.31 -0.68 -3.07
N GLY A 104 -14.18 -1.27 -3.49
CA GLY A 104 -13.91 -2.70 -3.42
C GLY A 104 -14.86 -3.63 -4.20
N SER A 105 -15.77 -3.09 -5.02
CA SER A 105 -16.88 -3.88 -5.56
C SER A 105 -17.24 -3.57 -7.01
N THR A 106 -17.06 -2.33 -7.46
CA THR A 106 -17.37 -1.94 -8.84
C THR A 106 -16.08 -1.83 -9.63
N MET A 107 -15.91 -2.71 -10.61
CA MET A 107 -14.72 -2.73 -11.46
C MET A 107 -15.00 -1.99 -12.77
N PHE A 108 -14.12 -1.08 -13.15
CA PHE A 108 -14.10 -0.42 -14.44
C PHE A 108 -12.80 -0.77 -15.15
N GLU A 109 -12.89 -1.33 -16.35
CA GLU A 109 -11.76 -1.83 -17.11
C GLU A 109 -11.75 -1.22 -18.51
N ALA A 110 -10.57 -1.06 -19.08
CA ALA A 110 -10.47 -0.79 -20.50
C ALA A 110 -11.02 -1.99 -21.29
N SER A 111 -11.88 -1.72 -22.27
CA SER A 111 -12.47 -2.74 -23.13
C SER A 111 -11.41 -3.59 -23.82
N LEU A 112 -11.54 -4.92 -23.76
CA LEU A 112 -10.67 -5.84 -24.47
C LEU A 112 -10.94 -5.88 -25.98
N ASN A 113 -12.09 -5.34 -26.41
CA ASN A 113 -12.52 -5.32 -27.81
C ASN A 113 -12.17 -4.00 -28.52
N LYS A 114 -11.54 -3.06 -27.83
CA LYS A 114 -11.13 -1.75 -28.36
C LYS A 114 -9.63 -1.53 -28.13
N PRO A 115 -8.95 -0.79 -29.01
CA PRO A 115 -7.57 -0.41 -28.78
C PRO A 115 -7.42 0.41 -27.50
N LEU A 116 -6.38 0.12 -26.74
CA LEU A 116 -5.91 0.93 -25.62
C LEU A 116 -4.51 1.44 -25.97
N ASP A 117 -4.39 2.75 -26.14
CA ASP A 117 -3.12 3.41 -26.46
C ASP A 117 -2.59 4.13 -25.21
N LEU A 118 -1.70 3.45 -24.48
CA LEU A 118 -0.96 4.02 -23.37
C LEU A 118 0.39 4.54 -23.87
N SER A 119 0.68 5.80 -23.55
CA SER A 119 1.96 6.43 -23.82
C SER A 119 2.74 6.62 -22.53
N VAL A 120 4.03 6.27 -22.56
CA VAL A 120 4.98 6.60 -21.50
C VAL A 120 6.00 7.57 -22.09
N ASN A 121 6.05 8.79 -21.55
CA ASN A 121 6.99 9.81 -21.96
C ASN A 121 7.75 10.36 -20.75
N GLY A 122 9.02 10.00 -20.62
CA GLY A 122 9.81 10.34 -19.46
C GLY A 122 9.21 9.72 -18.19
N LEU A 123 8.65 10.58 -17.32
CA LEU A 123 8.02 10.21 -16.05
C LEU A 123 6.48 10.27 -16.11
N GLU A 124 5.91 10.48 -17.29
CA GLU A 124 4.46 10.60 -17.47
C GLU A 124 3.87 9.36 -18.12
N ILE A 125 2.71 8.91 -17.62
CA ILE A 125 1.87 7.89 -18.26
C ILE A 125 0.55 8.55 -18.67
N THR A 126 0.16 8.41 -19.93
CA THR A 126 -1.05 9.05 -20.47
C THR A 126 -1.85 8.14 -21.39
N ALA A 127 -3.17 8.34 -21.43
CA ALA A 127 -4.04 7.85 -22.49
C ALA A 127 -5.25 8.78 -22.66
N GLY A 128 -5.65 9.05 -23.90
CA GLY A 128 -6.70 10.04 -24.20
C GLY A 128 -8.07 9.48 -24.59
N ALA A 129 -8.15 8.22 -25.06
CA ALA A 129 -9.36 7.64 -25.63
C ALA A 129 -9.61 6.21 -25.15
N ILE A 130 -9.76 6.04 -23.84
CA ILE A 130 -10.07 4.75 -23.22
C ILE A 130 -11.57 4.48 -23.36
N SER A 131 -11.94 3.33 -23.89
CA SER A 131 -13.31 2.81 -23.84
C SER A 131 -13.46 1.99 -22.57
N TRP A 132 -14.28 2.44 -21.63
CA TRP A 132 -14.46 1.79 -20.34
C TRP A 132 -15.66 0.86 -20.34
N GLU A 133 -15.47 -0.31 -19.76
CA GLU A 133 -16.49 -1.31 -19.48
C GLU A 133 -16.53 -1.56 -17.97
N LYS A 134 -17.73 -1.75 -17.44
CA LYS A 134 -17.97 -2.03 -16.03
C LYS A 134 -18.22 -3.52 -15.86
N ASN A 135 -17.54 -4.10 -14.88
CA ASN A 135 -17.60 -5.53 -14.52
C ASN A 135 -17.41 -6.43 -15.75
N LEU A 136 -16.29 -6.21 -16.45
CA LEU A 136 -15.94 -6.98 -17.64
C LEU A 136 -15.63 -8.43 -17.23
N ASP A 137 -16.24 -9.37 -17.94
CA ASP A 137 -15.94 -10.79 -17.82
C ASP A 137 -14.79 -11.13 -18.78
N LEU A 138 -13.66 -11.59 -18.23
CA LEU A 138 -12.46 -11.92 -19.01
C LEU A 138 -12.63 -13.18 -19.88
N ASP A 139 -13.56 -14.08 -19.53
CA ASP A 139 -13.81 -15.29 -20.31
C ASP A 139 -14.64 -14.98 -21.56
N THR A 140 -15.60 -14.07 -21.43
CA THR A 140 -16.52 -13.70 -22.52
C THR A 140 -16.15 -12.40 -23.23
N THR A 141 -15.19 -11.66 -22.68
CA THR A 141 -14.76 -10.31 -23.08
C THR A 141 -15.90 -9.29 -23.14
N TYR A 142 -16.95 -9.50 -22.36
CA TYR A 142 -18.12 -8.62 -22.32
C TYR A 142 -18.26 -7.88 -20.98
N GLY A 143 -18.55 -6.57 -21.05
CA GLY A 143 -18.90 -5.74 -19.89
C GLY A 143 -19.94 -4.68 -20.24
N GLU A 144 -20.52 -4.06 -19.20
CA GLU A 144 -21.47 -2.94 -19.37
C GLU A 144 -20.71 -1.68 -19.83
N VAL A 145 -21.16 -1.02 -20.90
CA VAL A 145 -20.49 0.22 -21.37
C VAL A 145 -20.55 1.31 -20.30
N ALA A 146 -19.39 1.75 -19.80
CA ALA A 146 -19.26 2.80 -18.79
C ALA A 146 -18.93 4.18 -19.38
N GLY A 147 -18.55 4.23 -20.66
CA GLY A 147 -18.31 5.45 -21.42
C GLY A 147 -16.86 5.58 -21.90
N PHE A 148 -16.51 6.78 -22.33
CA PHE A 148 -15.14 7.10 -22.75
C PHE A 148 -14.42 7.91 -21.68
N GLY A 149 -13.09 7.84 -21.68
CA GLY A 149 -12.29 8.64 -20.77
C GLY A 149 -10.80 8.60 -21.10
N SER A 150 -10.01 8.99 -20.12
CA SER A 150 -8.59 9.26 -20.26
C SER A 150 -7.89 9.09 -18.92
N LEU A 151 -6.56 9.08 -18.93
CA LEU A 151 -5.77 9.10 -17.70
C LEU A 151 -4.49 9.92 -17.90
N PHE A 152 -3.97 10.38 -16.77
CA PHE A 152 -2.67 11.02 -16.65
C PHE A 152 -2.05 10.62 -15.31
N VAL A 153 -0.76 10.30 -15.31
CA VAL A 153 0.04 10.05 -14.11
C VAL A 153 1.38 10.73 -14.26
N ASP A 154 1.75 11.58 -13.30
CA ASP A 154 3.11 12.07 -13.09
C ASP A 154 3.78 11.19 -12.04
N CYS A 155 4.69 10.32 -12.49
CA CYS A 155 5.35 9.39 -11.61
C CYS A 155 6.35 10.06 -10.67
N GLY A 156 6.97 11.18 -11.07
CA GLY A 156 8.10 11.81 -10.37
C GLY A 156 9.38 10.96 -10.33
N GLN A 157 9.26 9.64 -10.14
CA GLN A 157 10.29 8.63 -10.19
C GLN A 157 9.67 7.25 -10.46
N PHE A 158 10.50 6.27 -10.83
CA PHE A 158 10.10 4.87 -10.90
C PHE A 158 10.80 4.06 -9.82
N GLU A 159 10.03 3.26 -9.09
CA GLU A 159 10.54 2.24 -8.18
C GLU A 159 10.95 0.99 -8.98
N SER A 160 11.91 0.23 -8.47
CA SER A 160 12.21 -1.11 -8.98
C SER A 160 11.04 -2.04 -8.70
N ASP A 161 10.71 -2.90 -9.66
CA ASP A 161 9.65 -3.89 -9.46
C ASP A 161 10.10 -4.92 -8.40
N VAL A 162 9.39 -4.93 -7.27
CA VAL A 162 9.62 -5.83 -6.13
C VAL A 162 9.58 -7.30 -6.55
N LEU A 163 8.84 -7.66 -7.60
CA LEU A 163 8.83 -9.02 -8.12
C LEU A 163 10.17 -9.38 -8.79
N GLU A 164 10.76 -8.48 -9.58
CA GLU A 164 12.08 -8.71 -10.17
C GLU A 164 13.18 -8.80 -9.11
N GLU A 165 13.09 -8.02 -8.03
CA GLU A 165 14.06 -8.07 -6.92
C GLU A 165 14.10 -9.43 -6.22
N ARG A 166 12.98 -10.16 -6.18
CA ARG A 166 12.91 -11.48 -5.54
C ARG A 166 13.45 -12.61 -6.42
N PHE A 167 13.51 -12.42 -7.73
CA PHE A 167 14.03 -13.43 -8.67
C PHE A 167 15.47 -13.13 -9.14
N SER A 168 16.02 -11.97 -8.77
CA SER A 168 17.38 -11.56 -9.12
C SER A 168 18.44 -11.90 -8.04
N ASN A 169 18.04 -12.54 -6.93
CA ASN A 169 18.91 -12.94 -5.81
C ASN A 169 19.05 -14.46 -5.68
#